data_AF-A0A0F7SX04-F1
#
_entry.id   AF-A0A0F7SX04-F1
#
_cell.length_a   1.000
_cell.length_b   1.000
_cell.length_c   1.000
_cell.angle_alpha   90.00
_cell.angle_beta   90.00
_cell.angle_gamma   90.00
#
_symmetry.space_group_name_H-M   'P 1'
#
loop_
_entity.id
_entity.type
_entity.pdbx_description
1 polymer ?
#
loop_
_entity_poly.entity_id
_entity_poly.type
_entity_poly.pdbx_seq_one_letter_code
_entity_poly.pdbx_strand_id
1 'polypeptide(L)'
;MSLGPVQPPQLHFQSSTYLLLTLSSPVSVFTDALVLSPSSQLLTSPVPVTYISPVGELPDEHIVSVENVRSGSQDWARIEKDVLDGLKGLKGVRAVKVMDPPSQRFKKSTQEL
;
A
#
# COMPACT_ATOMS: atom_id res chain seq x y z
N MET A 1 0.48 -20.94 26.44
CA MET A 1 1.29 -20.16 25.47
C MET A 1 0.42 -19.02 25.00
N SER A 2 0.53 -17.84 25.64
CA SER A 2 -0.30 -16.68 25.29
C SER A 2 0.26 -16.07 24.02
N LEU A 3 -0.44 -16.26 22.89
CA LEU A 3 -0.22 -15.45 21.70
C LEU A 3 -0.58 -14.01 22.12
N GLY A 4 0.45 -13.16 22.28
CA GLY A 4 0.25 -11.74 22.53
C GLY A 4 -0.63 -11.14 21.43
N PRO A 5 -1.33 -10.02 21.69
CA PRO A 5 -2.15 -9.38 20.68
C PRO A 5 -1.33 -9.18 19.41
N VAL A 6 -1.80 -9.72 18.29
CA VAL A 6 -1.18 -9.52 16.97
C VAL A 6 -1.25 -8.02 16.71
N GLN A 7 -0.14 -7.34 16.94
CA GLN A 7 -0.08 -5.89 16.75
C GLN A 7 -0.25 -5.63 15.26
N PRO A 8 -1.21 -4.78 14.85
CA PRO A 8 -1.39 -4.48 13.44
C PRO A 8 -0.11 -3.86 12.88
N PRO A 9 0.22 -4.11 11.61
CA PRO A 9 1.41 -3.53 10.99
C PRO A 9 1.36 -2.01 11.09
N GLN A 10 2.40 -1.43 11.69
CA GLN A 10 2.53 0.03 11.81
C GLN A 10 2.93 0.58 10.44
N LEU A 11 1.99 1.25 9.77
CA LEU A 11 2.24 1.84 8.44
C LEU A 11 2.95 3.19 8.57
N HIS A 12 4.15 3.30 8.03
CA HIS A 12 4.97 4.51 8.03
C HIS A 12 4.78 5.34 6.75
N PHE A 13 3.70 6.13 6.67
CA PHE A 13 3.35 6.94 5.48
C PHE A 13 4.33 8.09 5.16
N GLN A 14 5.29 8.37 6.04
CA GLN A 14 6.31 9.40 5.80
C GLN A 14 7.40 8.94 4.81
N SER A 15 7.63 7.63 4.72
CA SER A 15 8.74 7.05 3.93
C SER A 15 8.25 6.11 2.83
N SER A 16 7.00 5.66 2.90
CA SER A 16 6.43 4.69 1.96
C SER A 16 5.00 5.06 1.59
N THR A 17 4.62 4.73 0.36
CA THR A 17 3.25 4.83 -0.14
C THR A 17 2.58 3.49 0.08
N TYR A 18 1.38 3.49 0.64
CA TYR A 18 0.59 2.27 0.81
C TYR A 18 -0.54 2.26 -0.21
N LEU A 19 -0.84 1.09 -0.76
CA LEU A 19 -1.94 0.89 -1.67
C LEU A 19 -2.84 -0.24 -1.18
N LEU A 20 -4.12 -0.03 -1.38
CA LEU A 20 -5.18 -1.01 -1.17
C LEU A 20 -5.49 -1.69 -2.50
N LEU A 21 -5.30 -3.00 -2.52
CA LEU A 21 -5.67 -3.90 -3.60
C LEU A 21 -6.98 -4.58 -3.25
N THR A 22 -7.97 -4.46 -4.12
CA THR A 22 -9.20 -5.25 -4.05
C THR A 22 -9.13 -6.36 -5.08
N LEU A 23 -9.30 -7.60 -4.67
CA LEU A 23 -9.32 -8.77 -5.53
C LEU A 23 -10.76 -9.09 -5.99
N SER A 24 -10.88 -9.72 -7.16
CA SER A 24 -12.16 -10.24 -7.68
C SER A 24 -12.52 -11.61 -7.09
N SER A 25 -11.58 -12.28 -6.45
CA SER A 25 -11.74 -13.58 -5.80
C SER A 25 -10.59 -13.76 -4.80
N PRO A 26 -10.78 -14.46 -3.66
CA PRO A 26 -9.74 -14.71 -2.66
C PRO A 26 -8.74 -15.73 -3.20
N VAL A 27 -7.92 -15.32 -4.16
CA VAL A 27 -6.80 -16.10 -4.67
C VAL A 27 -5.58 -15.63 -3.89
N SER A 28 -4.86 -16.55 -3.25
CA SER A 28 -3.59 -16.26 -2.56
C SER A 28 -2.51 -15.93 -3.60
N VAL A 29 -2.57 -14.74 -4.21
CA VAL A 29 -1.64 -14.31 -5.28
C VAL A 29 -0.46 -13.49 -4.78
N PHE A 30 -0.41 -13.11 -3.50
CA PHE A 30 0.64 -12.26 -2.95
C PHE A 30 1.40 -12.97 -1.83
N THR A 31 2.38 -13.79 -2.20
CA THR A 31 3.33 -14.39 -1.24
C THR A 31 4.76 -13.90 -1.43
N ASP A 32 5.02 -13.13 -2.49
CA ASP A 32 6.38 -12.71 -2.87
C ASP A 32 6.40 -11.22 -3.24
N ALA A 33 7.52 -10.55 -2.98
CA ALA A 33 7.71 -9.14 -3.27
C ALA A 33 7.57 -8.90 -4.78
N LEU A 34 6.56 -8.15 -5.18
CA LEU A 34 6.31 -7.86 -6.59
C LEU A 34 7.24 -6.75 -7.04
N VAL A 35 8.21 -7.11 -7.89
CA VAL A 35 9.08 -6.13 -8.53
C VAL A 35 8.39 -5.61 -9.78
N LEU A 36 7.83 -4.40 -9.71
CA LEU A 36 7.28 -3.74 -10.90
C LEU A 36 8.45 -3.20 -11.73
N SER A 37 8.60 -3.75 -12.94
CA SER A 37 9.56 -3.23 -13.91
C SER A 37 9.01 -1.92 -14.48
N PRO A 38 9.69 -0.78 -14.31
CA PRO A 38 9.24 0.47 -14.90
C PRO A 38 9.30 0.35 -16.42
N SER A 39 8.15 0.42 -17.09
CA SER A 39 8.10 0.52 -18.55
C SER A 39 8.51 1.93 -19.02
N SER A 40 8.41 2.90 -18.11
CA SER A 40 8.93 4.25 -18.28
C SER A 40 10.46 4.28 -18.10
N GLN A 41 11.19 4.51 -19.19
CA GLN A 41 12.66 4.65 -19.29
C GLN A 41 13.28 5.79 -18.43
N LEU A 42 12.53 6.35 -17.48
CA LEU A 42 12.93 7.44 -16.61
C LEU A 42 13.32 6.98 -15.20
N LEU A 43 13.08 5.71 -14.86
CA LEU A 43 13.48 5.12 -13.57
C LEU A 43 14.60 4.13 -13.80
N THR A 44 15.80 4.47 -13.31
CA THR A 44 17.00 3.63 -13.40
C THR A 44 16.97 2.42 -12.45
N SER A 45 15.96 2.31 -11.59
CA SER A 45 15.81 1.22 -10.62
C SER A 45 14.39 0.66 -10.62
N PRO A 46 14.22 -0.67 -10.48
CA PRO A 46 12.92 -1.28 -10.30
C PRO A 46 12.24 -0.74 -9.03
N VAL A 47 10.92 -0.60 -9.07
CA VAL A 47 10.13 -0.13 -7.92
C VAL A 47 9.68 -1.36 -7.12
N PRO A 48 10.25 -1.60 -5.92
CA PRO A 48 9.84 -2.74 -5.12
C PRO A 48 8.45 -2.48 -4.52
N VAL A 49 7.52 -3.40 -4.80
CA VAL A 49 6.20 -3.44 -4.16
C VAL A 49 6.17 -4.61 -3.19
N THR A 50 5.98 -4.30 -1.91
CA THR A 50 6.03 -5.29 -0.83
C THR A 50 4.61 -5.55 -0.32
N TYR A 51 4.23 -6.81 -0.22
CA TYR A 51 2.96 -7.19 0.42
C TYR A 51 3.06 -7.01 1.93
N ILE A 52 2.07 -6.33 2.53
CA ILE A 52 2.05 -6.04 3.96
C ILE A 52 1.12 -7.01 4.70
N SER A 53 -0.18 -6.95 4.41
CA SER A 53 -1.20 -7.74 5.12
C SER A 53 -2.56 -7.66 4.41
N PRO A 54 -3.52 -8.55 4.73
CA PRO A 54 -4.92 -8.29 4.41
C PRO A 54 -5.48 -7.14 5.27
N VAL A 55 -6.60 -6.56 4.86
CA VAL A 55 -7.33 -5.53 5.61
C VAL A 55 -8.29 -6.18 6.59
N GLY A 56 -7.84 -6.39 7.83
CA GLY A 56 -8.69 -6.95 8.89
C GLY A 56 -9.27 -8.31 8.50
N GLU A 57 -10.60 -8.44 8.52
CA GLU A 57 -11.33 -9.66 8.15
C GLU A 57 -11.79 -9.67 6.68
N LEU A 58 -11.40 -8.67 5.88
CA LEU A 58 -11.80 -8.56 4.47
C LEU A 58 -10.86 -9.43 3.62
N PRO A 59 -11.33 -10.59 3.09
CA PRO A 59 -10.45 -11.55 2.42
C PRO A 59 -10.04 -11.10 1.02
N ASP A 60 -10.74 -10.12 0.45
CA ASP A 60 -10.48 -9.59 -0.89
C ASP A 60 -9.68 -8.29 -0.85
N GLU A 61 -9.38 -7.75 0.33
CA GLU A 61 -8.68 -6.48 0.48
C GLU A 61 -7.29 -6.66 1.07
N HIS A 62 -6.29 -6.17 0.35
CA HIS A 62 -4.88 -6.42 0.61
C HIS A 62 -4.11 -5.09 0.62
N ILE A 63 -3.21 -4.92 1.58
CA ILE A 63 -2.32 -3.77 1.68
C ILE A 63 -0.97 -4.16 1.08
N VAL A 64 -0.48 -3.32 0.17
CA VAL A 64 0.90 -3.34 -0.31
C VAL A 64 1.57 -2.01 -0.04
N SER A 65 2.90 -2.00 0.02
CA SER A 65 3.71 -0.80 0.14
C SER A 65 4.62 -0.63 -1.07
N VAL A 66 4.88 0.62 -1.42
CA VAL A 66 5.97 1.04 -2.28
C VAL A 66 6.98 1.72 -1.39
N GLU A 67 8.10 1.04 -1.16
CA GLU A 67 9.12 1.49 -0.23
C GLU A 67 9.92 2.66 -0.79
N ASN A 68 10.38 3.55 0.09
CA ASN A 68 11.23 4.71 -0.24
C ASN A 68 10.57 5.76 -1.16
N VAL A 69 9.26 5.66 -1.38
CA VAL A 69 8.51 6.63 -2.18
C VAL A 69 7.32 7.08 -1.34
N ARG A 70 7.23 8.39 -1.11
CA ARG A 70 6.15 8.99 -0.31
C ARG A 70 5.00 9.46 -1.21
N SER A 71 3.77 9.15 -0.84
CA SER A 71 2.58 9.64 -1.56
C SER A 71 2.57 11.17 -1.59
N GLY A 72 2.30 11.73 -2.78
CA GLY A 72 2.35 13.18 -3.03
C GLY A 72 3.76 13.76 -3.24
N SER A 73 4.82 12.94 -3.23
CA SER A 73 6.16 13.39 -3.67
C SER A 73 6.24 13.46 -5.20
N GLN A 74 7.25 14.18 -5.70
CA GLN A 74 7.52 14.23 -7.14
C GLN A 74 7.90 12.84 -7.70
N ASP A 75 8.59 12.02 -6.91
CA ASP A 75 8.93 10.64 -7.27
C ASP A 75 7.67 9.79 -7.40
N TRP A 76 6.71 9.91 -6.47
CA TRP A 76 5.42 9.24 -6.57
C TRP A 76 4.69 9.65 -7.85
N ALA A 77 4.58 10.95 -8.13
CA ALA A 77 3.88 11.44 -9.33
C ALA A 77 4.48 10.90 -10.65
N ARG A 78 5.77 10.55 -10.67
CA ARG A 78 6.44 9.96 -11.84
C ARG A 78 6.13 8.47 -12.00
N ILE A 79 5.98 7.74 -10.90
CA ILE A 79 5.82 6.28 -10.92
C ILE A 79 4.37 5.83 -10.70
N GLU A 80 3.50 6.72 -10.22
CA GLU A 80 2.13 6.42 -9.78
C GLU A 80 1.37 5.68 -10.87
N LYS A 81 1.44 6.19 -12.11
CA LYS A 81 0.75 5.57 -13.23
C LYS A 81 1.28 4.16 -13.51
N ASP A 82 2.59 3.99 -13.61
CA ASP A 82 3.22 2.68 -13.86
C ASP A 82 2.90 1.68 -12.73
N VAL A 83 2.92 2.13 -11.48
CA VAL A 83 2.59 1.29 -10.31
C VAL A 83 1.13 0.87 -10.32
N LEU A 84 0.22 1.83 -10.51
CA LEU A 84 -1.22 1.55 -10.53
C LEU A 84 -1.62 0.67 -11.71
N ASP A 85 -1.04 0.89 -12.89
CA ASP A 85 -1.31 0.10 -14.08
C ASP A 85 -0.74 -1.32 -13.94
N GLY A 86 0.50 -1.44 -13.46
CA GLY A 86 1.14 -2.73 -13.20
C GLY A 86 0.36 -3.57 -12.20
N LEU A 87 -0.10 -2.96 -11.11
CA LEU A 87 -0.94 -3.63 -10.11
C LEU A 87 -2.33 -4.00 -10.65
N LYS A 88 -2.97 -3.14 -11.46
CA LYS A 88 -4.26 -3.45 -12.11
C LYS A 88 -4.13 -4.54 -13.17
N GLY A 89 -2.97 -4.67 -13.80
CA GLY A 89 -2.67 -5.72 -14.77
C GLY A 89 -2.50 -7.10 -14.14
N LEU A 90 -2.35 -7.19 -12.82
CA LEU A 90 -2.23 -8.48 -12.12
C LEU A 90 -3.55 -9.25 -12.19
N LYS A 91 -3.43 -10.53 -12.54
CA LYS A 91 -4.59 -11.43 -12.63
C LYS A 91 -5.29 -11.52 -11.28
N GLY A 92 -6.57 -11.18 -11.27
CA GLY A 92 -7.42 -11.23 -10.07
C GLY A 92 -7.56 -9.89 -9.36
N VAL A 93 -6.78 -8.86 -9.70
CA VAL A 93 -6.98 -7.51 -9.15
C VAL A 93 -8.18 -6.84 -9.81
N ARG A 94 -9.12 -6.38 -8.99
CA ARG A 94 -10.32 -5.64 -9.39
C ARG A 94 -10.12 -4.13 -9.32
N ALA A 95 -9.49 -3.68 -8.23
CA ALA A 95 -9.25 -2.27 -7.98
C ALA A 95 -7.92 -2.09 -7.24
N VAL A 96 -7.32 -0.92 -7.46
CA VAL A 96 -6.13 -0.46 -6.76
C VAL A 96 -6.40 0.98 -6.34
N LYS A 97 -6.19 1.28 -5.07
CA LYS A 97 -6.41 2.61 -4.49
C LYS A 97 -5.21 3.00 -3.63
N VAL A 98 -4.68 4.21 -3.83
CA VAL A 98 -3.65 4.75 -2.95
C VAL A 98 -4.28 5.04 -1.59
N MET A 99 -3.63 4.59 -0.51
CA MET A 99 -4.08 4.88 0.84
C MET A 99 -3.58 6.27 1.24
N ASP A 100 -4.52 7.14 1.61
CA ASP A 100 -4.18 8.39 2.26
C ASP A 100 -3.61 8.11 3.65
N PRO A 101 -2.59 8.87 4.11
CA PRO A 101 -2.17 8.81 5.50
C PRO A 101 -3.39 9.10 6.38
N PRO A 102 -3.54 8.41 7.52
CA PRO A 102 -4.61 8.70 8.45
C PRO A 102 -4.53 10.18 8.79
N SER A 103 -5.54 10.95 8.38
CA SER A 103 -5.67 12.35 8.76
C SER A 103 -5.72 12.36 10.27
N GLN A 104 -4.63 12.82 10.89
CA GLN A 104 -4.49 12.91 12.32
C GLN A 104 -5.55 13.92 12.79
N ARG A 105 -6.76 13.43 13.06
CA ARG A 105 -7.81 14.22 13.68
C ARG A 105 -7.33 14.41 15.11
N PHE A 106 -6.53 15.45 15.33
CA PHE A 106 -6.27 15.97 16.66
C PHE A 106 -7.66 16.18 17.29
N LYS A 107 -8.04 15.28 18.20
CA LYS A 107 -9.05 15.60 19.19
C LYS A 107 -8.46 16.76 19.98
N LYS A 108 -8.78 17.98 19.57
CA LYS A 108 -8.58 19.18 20.39
C LYS A 108 -9.46 18.94 21.61
N SER A 109 -8.89 18.36 22.67
CA SER A 109 -9.49 18.39 23.99
C SER A 109 -9.53 19.86 24.37
N THR A 110 -10.65 20.53 24.10
CA THR A 110 -11.02 21.75 24.79
C THR A 110 -11.20 21.34 26.24
N GLN A 111 -10.14 21.54 27.02
CA GLN A 111 -10.20 21.54 28.46
C GLN A 111 -11.01 22.80 28.80
N GLU A 112 -12.30 22.62 29.04
CA GLU A 112 -13.15 23.66 29.61
C GLU A 112 -12.60 23.98 31.01
N LEU A 113 -12.36 25.27 31.25
CA LEU A 113 -11.89 25.82 32.52
C LEU A 113 -12.99 26.72 33.09
#